data_AF-A0A920MTW0-F1
#
_entry.id   AF-A0A920MTW0-F1
#
_cell.length_a   1.000
_cell.length_b   1.000
_cell.length_c   1.000
_cell.angle_alpha   90.00
_cell.angle_beta   90.00
_cell.angle_gamma   90.00
#
_symmetry.space_group_name_H-M   'P 1'
#
loop_
_entity.id
_entity.type
_entity.pdbx_description
1 polymer ?
#
loop_
_entity_poly.entity_id
_entity_poly.type
_entity_poly.pdbx_seq_one_letter_code
_entity_poly.pdbx_strand_id
1 'polypeptide(L)'
;MEFFEESNIGFSTSAGKVPIVVGLSLFDLGNGSAMVRPGHKRGKRSCSSSIFKMQLGRVGAGWGATVSKWRGKEFSELGGLGCSTLREGDLIVSCLIAVNASGDFVFGKYPDKIRDGQFSIPKVNPFENTTIGVVATNAKLTKSECFPARQSAHDGYARALFPAHTSGDGDAVVGFSNGQVPAEMSQFDR
;
A
#
# COMPACT_ATOMS: atom_id res chain seq x y z
N MET A 1 -7.65 -15.58 -8.15
CA MET A 1 -8.64 -16.51 -7.55
C MET A 1 -8.19 -17.94 -7.80
N GLU A 2 -8.04 -18.37 -9.06
CA GLU A 2 -7.55 -19.71 -9.46
C GLU A 2 -6.54 -20.41 -8.52
N PHE A 3 -5.41 -19.79 -8.14
CA PHE A 3 -4.46 -20.39 -7.18
C PHE A 3 -5.12 -20.87 -5.87
N PHE A 4 -6.01 -20.06 -5.31
CA PHE A 4 -6.71 -20.38 -4.07
C PHE A 4 -7.81 -21.43 -4.31
N GLU A 5 -8.44 -21.44 -5.48
CA GLU A 5 -9.41 -22.46 -5.88
C GLU A 5 -8.73 -23.83 -5.97
N GLU A 6 -7.60 -23.91 -6.68
CA GLU A 6 -6.78 -25.12 -6.80
C GLU A 6 -6.23 -25.59 -5.44
N SER A 7 -5.97 -24.65 -4.53
CA SER A 7 -5.50 -24.95 -3.17
C SER A 7 -6.64 -25.25 -2.19
N ASN A 8 -7.90 -25.23 -2.64
CA ASN A 8 -9.08 -25.39 -1.79
C ASN A 8 -9.10 -24.42 -0.59
N ILE A 9 -8.77 -23.14 -0.83
CA ILE A 9 -8.74 -22.04 0.13
C ILE A 9 -9.83 -21.02 -0.26
N GLY A 10 -10.74 -20.73 0.66
CA GLY A 10 -11.80 -19.75 0.43
C GLY A 10 -12.86 -19.79 1.52
N PHE A 11 -13.82 -18.88 1.41
CA PHE A 11 -15.00 -18.84 2.27
C PHE A 11 -15.91 -20.05 1.97
N SER A 12 -16.29 -20.81 2.99
CA SER A 12 -17.14 -21.99 2.82
C SER A 12 -18.58 -21.59 2.49
N THR A 13 -19.09 -22.11 1.38
CA THR A 13 -20.50 -21.97 0.96
C THR A 13 -21.12 -23.34 0.69
N SER A 14 -22.43 -23.40 0.47
CA SER A 14 -23.10 -24.63 0.02
C SER A 14 -22.60 -25.14 -1.35
N ALA A 15 -22.02 -24.27 -2.18
CA ALA A 15 -21.48 -24.60 -3.49
C ALA A 15 -19.97 -24.93 -3.48
N GLY A 16 -19.35 -24.98 -2.29
CA GLY A 16 -17.90 -25.16 -2.12
C GLY A 16 -17.21 -23.91 -1.59
N LYS A 17 -15.87 -23.92 -1.58
CA LYS A 17 -15.08 -22.77 -1.09
C LYS A 17 -14.93 -21.70 -2.18
N VAL A 18 -15.26 -20.46 -1.84
CA VAL A 18 -15.17 -19.30 -2.73
C VAL A 18 -14.04 -18.38 -2.24
N PRO A 19 -12.94 -18.21 -2.98
CA PRO A 19 -11.89 -17.28 -2.59
C PRO A 19 -12.36 -15.82 -2.71
N ILE A 20 -12.10 -15.02 -1.69
CA ILE A 20 -12.32 -13.57 -1.71
C ILE A 20 -10.96 -12.91 -1.82
N VAL A 21 -10.66 -12.30 -2.97
CA VAL A 21 -9.35 -11.68 -3.25
C VAL A 21 -9.55 -10.19 -3.52
N VAL A 22 -8.99 -9.35 -2.66
CA VAL A 22 -8.96 -7.90 -2.88
C VAL A 22 -7.76 -7.57 -3.77
N GLY A 23 -8.00 -6.88 -4.88
CA GLY A 23 -6.97 -6.41 -5.80
C GLY A 23 -6.83 -4.90 -5.74
N LEU A 24 -5.59 -4.42 -5.74
CA LEU A 24 -5.22 -3.01 -5.91
C LEU A 24 -4.23 -2.90 -7.08
N SER A 25 -4.21 -1.74 -7.72
CA SER A 25 -3.34 -1.45 -8.85
C SER A 25 -2.74 -0.07 -8.71
N LEU A 26 -1.49 0.10 -9.14
CA LEU A 26 -0.86 1.41 -9.32
C LEU A 26 -0.56 1.65 -10.79
N PHE A 27 -0.49 2.92 -11.19
CA PHE A 27 -0.17 3.31 -12.56
C PHE A 27 1.34 3.37 -12.79
N ASP A 28 1.90 2.42 -13.55
CA ASP A 28 3.32 2.37 -13.92
C ASP A 28 3.57 2.35 -15.44
N LEU A 29 2.53 2.57 -16.26
CA LEU A 29 2.61 2.45 -17.72
C LEU A 29 3.56 3.46 -18.38
N GLY A 30 3.90 4.55 -17.67
CA GLY A 30 4.90 5.52 -18.09
C GLY A 30 6.34 5.02 -17.97
N ASN A 31 6.57 3.88 -17.31
CA ASN A 31 7.88 3.31 -17.05
C ASN A 31 8.06 2.01 -17.85
N GLY A 32 8.76 2.11 -18.98
CA GLY A 32 8.97 0.98 -19.90
C GLY A 32 7.92 0.95 -21.01
N SER A 33 7.13 -0.13 -21.08
CA SER A 33 6.14 -0.31 -22.16
C SER A 33 4.72 -0.40 -21.61
N ALA A 34 3.87 0.53 -22.04
CA ALA A 34 2.44 0.56 -21.69
C ALA A 34 1.63 -0.66 -22.15
N MET A 35 2.22 -1.49 -23.04
CA MET A 35 1.67 -2.74 -23.54
C MET A 35 1.93 -3.93 -22.61
N VAL A 36 2.83 -3.80 -21.64
CA VAL A 36 3.19 -4.87 -20.71
C VAL A 36 2.51 -4.63 -19.37
N ARG A 37 1.55 -5.49 -19.01
CA ARG A 37 0.78 -5.37 -17.76
C ARG A 37 0.74 -6.69 -16.98
N PRO A 38 0.59 -6.68 -15.65
CA PRO A 38 0.34 -7.90 -14.89
C PRO A 38 -0.94 -8.59 -15.37
N GLY A 39 -0.79 -9.83 -15.84
CA GLY A 39 -1.91 -10.68 -16.23
C GLY A 39 -2.14 -11.82 -15.25
N HIS A 40 -3.18 -12.60 -15.53
CA HIS A 40 -3.60 -13.77 -14.76
C HIS A 40 -2.43 -14.70 -14.34
N LYS A 41 -1.58 -15.12 -15.29
CA LYS A 41 -0.42 -16.00 -15.02
C LYS A 41 0.58 -15.40 -14.02
N ARG A 42 0.82 -14.08 -14.09
CA ARG A 42 1.74 -13.39 -13.15
C ARG A 42 1.11 -13.34 -11.75
N GLY A 43 -0.19 -13.05 -11.65
CA GLY A 43 -0.92 -13.08 -10.39
C GLY A 43 -0.89 -14.46 -9.71
N LYS A 44 -1.14 -15.54 -10.46
CA LYS A 44 -1.03 -16.92 -9.97
C LYS A 44 0.37 -17.22 -9.44
N ARG A 45 1.41 -16.89 -10.21
CA ARG A 45 2.81 -17.10 -9.84
C ARG A 45 3.22 -16.31 -8.59
N SER A 46 2.73 -15.07 -8.44
CA SER A 46 2.98 -14.28 -7.24
C SER A 46 2.45 -14.96 -5.97
N CYS A 47 1.26 -15.56 -6.05
CA CYS A 47 0.65 -16.29 -4.92
C CYS A 47 1.46 -17.53 -4.50
N SER A 48 2.03 -18.26 -5.45
CA SER A 48 2.87 -19.43 -5.11
C SER A 48 4.25 -19.05 -4.60
N SER A 49 4.75 -17.85 -4.94
CA SER A 49 6.08 -17.36 -4.53
C SER A 49 6.11 -16.71 -3.14
N SER A 50 4.97 -16.26 -2.61
CA SER A 50 4.91 -15.46 -1.38
C SER A 50 5.27 -16.22 -0.10
N ILE A 51 5.39 -17.54 -0.18
CA ILE A 51 5.55 -18.44 0.97
C ILE A 51 7.00 -18.48 1.50
N PHE A 52 8.00 -18.07 0.72
CA PHE A 52 9.40 -18.44 1.01
C PHE A 52 10.36 -17.29 1.35
N LYS A 53 10.16 -16.06 0.84
CA LYS A 53 11.04 -14.92 1.17
C LYS A 53 10.41 -13.58 0.77
N MET A 54 10.44 -12.60 1.66
CA MET A 54 10.07 -11.22 1.35
C MET A 54 11.19 -10.51 0.59
N GLN A 55 10.87 -9.89 -0.53
CA GLN A 55 11.77 -9.01 -1.29
C GLN A 55 11.19 -7.60 -1.30
N LEU A 56 12.07 -6.59 -1.24
CA LEU A 56 11.71 -5.17 -1.22
C LEU A 56 12.39 -4.42 -2.36
N GLY A 57 11.98 -3.16 -2.56
CA GLY A 57 12.45 -2.30 -3.63
C GLY A 57 11.72 -2.57 -4.94
N ARG A 58 12.47 -2.66 -6.04
CA ARG A 58 11.91 -2.82 -7.39
C ARG A 58 11.59 -4.28 -7.68
N VAL A 59 10.54 -4.77 -7.06
CA VAL A 59 10.02 -6.14 -7.22
C VAL A 59 8.50 -6.12 -7.20
N GLY A 60 7.87 -7.06 -7.91
CA GLY A 60 6.40 -7.18 -7.96
C GLY A 60 5.74 -5.85 -8.34
N ALA A 61 4.77 -5.40 -7.53
CA ALA A 61 4.08 -4.12 -7.73
C ALA A 61 5.01 -2.91 -7.67
N GLY A 62 6.18 -3.00 -7.02
CA GLY A 62 7.15 -1.92 -6.94
C GLY A 62 8.06 -1.77 -8.17
N TRP A 63 7.97 -2.67 -9.17
CA TRP A 63 8.92 -2.71 -10.29
C TRP A 63 8.98 -1.41 -11.11
N GLY A 64 7.81 -0.89 -11.47
CA GLY A 64 7.63 0.33 -12.25
C GLY A 64 7.21 1.54 -11.41
N ALA A 65 7.28 1.46 -10.08
CA ALA A 65 6.81 2.51 -9.20
C ALA A 65 7.80 3.69 -9.13
N THR A 66 7.30 4.92 -9.17
CA THR A 66 8.08 6.16 -9.08
C THR A 66 7.44 7.18 -8.13
N VAL A 67 8.25 8.10 -7.61
CA VAL A 67 7.82 9.18 -6.70
C VAL A 67 8.32 10.55 -7.20
N SER A 68 8.01 11.63 -6.49
CA SER A 68 8.49 13.01 -6.78
C SER A 68 8.01 13.58 -8.12
N LYS A 69 6.90 13.05 -8.66
CA LYS A 69 6.34 13.38 -9.98
C LYS A 69 5.65 14.74 -10.05
N TRP A 70 5.28 15.33 -8.92
CA TRP A 70 4.50 16.56 -8.85
C TRP A 70 5.18 17.80 -9.44
N ARG A 71 6.50 17.75 -9.66
CA ARG A 71 7.29 18.83 -10.29
C ARG A 71 7.56 18.61 -11.79
N GLY A 72 7.14 17.48 -12.33
CA GLY A 72 7.49 17.03 -13.69
C GLY A 72 8.13 15.64 -13.68
N LYS A 73 8.00 14.92 -14.80
CA LYS A 73 8.51 13.54 -14.93
C LYS A 73 10.03 13.46 -14.80
N GLU A 74 10.73 14.52 -15.20
CA GLU A 74 12.18 14.67 -15.12
C GLU A 74 12.71 14.71 -13.67
N PHE A 75 11.85 15.03 -12.70
CA PHE A 75 12.18 15.01 -11.27
C PHE A 75 11.79 13.70 -10.58
N SER A 76 11.31 12.72 -11.34
CA SER A 76 10.85 11.45 -10.77
C SER A 76 12.02 10.68 -10.17
N GLU A 77 11.81 10.16 -8.98
CA GLU A 77 12.73 9.26 -8.32
C GLU A 77 12.16 7.84 -8.30
N LEU A 78 13.03 6.86 -8.01
CA LEU A 78 12.61 5.47 -7.88
C LEU A 78 11.75 5.30 -6.62
N GLY A 79 10.53 4.81 -6.83
CA GLY A 79 9.70 4.28 -5.76
C GLY A 79 10.01 2.81 -5.51
N GLY A 80 9.02 2.07 -5.04
CA GLY A 80 9.14 0.62 -4.89
C GLY A 80 8.25 0.02 -3.82
N LEU A 81 8.54 -1.24 -3.49
CA LEU A 81 7.88 -1.99 -2.44
C LEU A 81 8.67 -1.85 -1.12
N GLY A 82 8.03 -1.35 -0.06
CA GLY A 82 8.60 -1.20 1.28
C GLY A 82 7.79 -1.97 2.32
N CYS A 83 8.45 -2.37 3.40
CA CYS A 83 7.76 -2.93 4.56
C CYS A 83 8.33 -2.39 5.86
N SER A 84 7.51 -2.40 6.91
CA SER A 84 7.94 -2.16 8.28
C SER A 84 7.15 -3.04 9.23
N THR A 85 7.71 -3.32 10.40
CA THR A 85 7.05 -4.09 11.46
C THR A 85 7.41 -3.51 12.81
N LEU A 86 6.39 -3.26 13.62
CA LEU A 86 6.52 -2.85 15.01
C LEU A 86 5.97 -3.96 15.91
N ARG A 87 6.59 -4.08 17.08
CA ARG A 87 6.18 -5.03 18.12
C ARG A 87 6.09 -4.31 19.46
N GLU A 88 5.00 -4.52 20.17
CA GLU A 88 4.78 -4.04 21.52
C GLU A 88 4.23 -5.19 22.36
N GLY A 89 5.10 -5.79 23.20
CA GLY A 89 4.80 -7.07 23.82
C GLY A 89 4.47 -8.13 22.76
N ASP A 90 3.28 -8.74 22.88
CA ASP A 90 2.78 -9.74 21.93
C ASP A 90 2.09 -9.13 20.71
N LEU A 91 1.78 -7.83 20.73
CA LEU A 91 1.15 -7.14 19.62
C LEU A 91 2.17 -6.93 18.49
N ILE A 92 1.76 -7.28 17.28
CA ILE A 92 2.54 -7.09 16.05
C ILE A 92 1.69 -6.30 15.07
N VAL A 93 2.27 -5.24 14.51
CA VAL A 93 1.70 -4.48 13.41
C VAL A 93 2.75 -4.39 12.31
N SER A 94 2.39 -4.84 11.11
CA SER A 94 3.24 -4.82 9.92
C SER A 94 2.56 -4.07 8.79
N CYS A 95 3.33 -3.38 7.96
CA CYS A 95 2.84 -2.81 6.72
C CYS A 95 3.67 -3.30 5.53
N LEU A 96 3.02 -3.43 4.37
CA LEU A 96 3.64 -3.68 3.07
C LEU A 96 3.03 -2.74 2.05
N ILE A 97 3.82 -1.82 1.52
CA ILE A 97 3.37 -0.69 0.71
C ILE A 97 4.14 -0.64 -0.61
N ALA A 98 3.44 -0.55 -1.73
CA ALA A 98 4.01 -0.17 -3.01
C ALA A 98 3.80 1.33 -3.24
N VAL A 99 4.89 2.08 -3.35
CA VAL A 99 4.89 3.55 -3.36
C VAL A 99 5.10 4.06 -4.78
N ASN A 100 4.02 4.55 -5.39
CA ASN A 100 4.03 5.24 -6.68
C ASN A 100 3.40 6.65 -6.57
N ALA A 101 3.85 7.43 -5.59
CA ALA A 101 3.23 8.68 -5.18
C ALA A 101 3.51 9.86 -6.11
N SER A 102 2.60 10.84 -6.15
CA SER A 102 2.91 12.13 -6.79
C SER A 102 4.00 12.90 -6.02
N GLY A 103 3.90 12.90 -4.69
CA GLY A 103 4.79 13.64 -3.79
C GLY A 103 6.18 13.03 -3.59
N ASP A 104 7.01 13.79 -2.85
CA ASP A 104 8.35 13.39 -2.45
C ASP A 104 8.33 12.58 -1.16
N PHE A 105 9.39 11.81 -0.92
CA PHE A 105 9.69 11.35 0.44
C PHE A 105 10.18 12.51 1.30
N VAL A 106 9.49 12.76 2.43
CA VAL A 106 9.84 13.85 3.35
C VAL A 106 10.31 13.38 4.72
N PHE A 107 10.01 12.14 5.15
CA PHE A 107 10.45 11.59 6.44
C PHE A 107 10.31 12.58 7.63
N GLY A 108 9.19 13.32 7.69
CA GLY A 108 8.94 14.35 8.72
C GLY A 108 9.66 15.70 8.51
N LYS A 109 10.44 15.86 7.44
CA LYS A 109 11.05 17.13 7.01
C LYS A 109 10.37 17.65 5.74
N TYR A 110 9.42 18.54 5.93
CA TYR A 110 8.76 19.22 4.82
C TYR A 110 9.73 20.18 4.12
N PRO A 111 9.64 20.34 2.78
CA PRO A 111 10.36 21.38 2.06
C PRO A 111 10.19 22.77 2.70
N ASP A 112 11.27 23.54 2.85
CA ASP A 112 11.25 24.88 3.49
C ASP A 112 10.21 25.81 2.86
N LYS A 113 10.00 25.72 1.54
CA LYS A 113 8.97 26.47 0.80
C LYS A 113 7.56 26.35 1.38
N ILE A 114 7.21 25.21 1.99
CA ILE A 114 5.90 25.02 2.63
C ILE A 114 5.88 25.70 4.00
N ARG A 115 6.95 25.52 4.79
CA ARG A 115 7.11 26.20 6.09
C ARG A 115 7.04 27.72 5.95
N ASP A 116 7.58 28.24 4.85
CA ASP A 116 7.64 29.67 4.56
C ASP A 116 6.36 30.20 3.88
N GLY A 117 5.34 29.36 3.69
CA GLY A 117 4.06 29.75 3.08
C GLY A 117 4.12 30.02 1.57
N GLN A 118 5.19 29.60 0.89
CA GLN A 118 5.45 29.83 -0.52
C GLN A 118 5.08 28.62 -1.41
N PHE A 119 4.35 27.66 -0.86
CA PHE A 119 3.94 26.46 -1.59
C PHE A 119 2.69 26.71 -2.44
N SER A 120 2.78 26.39 -3.74
CA SER A 120 1.64 26.36 -4.65
C SER A 120 1.18 24.92 -4.86
N ILE A 121 -0.14 24.71 -4.88
CA ILE A 121 -0.74 23.40 -5.18
C ILE A 121 -0.29 22.97 -6.59
N PRO A 122 0.39 21.81 -6.72
CA PRO A 122 0.84 21.36 -8.03
C PRO A 122 -0.31 20.93 -8.90
N LYS A 123 -0.23 21.25 -10.20
CA LYS A 123 -1.07 20.61 -11.20
C LYS A 123 -0.56 19.19 -11.40
N VAL A 124 -1.35 18.23 -10.96
CA VAL A 124 -1.08 16.80 -11.17
C VAL A 124 -2.02 16.26 -12.24
N ASN A 125 -1.50 15.38 -13.11
CA ASN A 125 -2.37 14.63 -14.00
C ASN A 125 -3.22 13.67 -13.16
N PRO A 126 -4.55 13.64 -13.37
CA PRO A 126 -5.39 12.71 -12.66
C PRO A 126 -5.02 11.26 -13.03
N PHE A 127 -5.10 10.36 -12.04
CA PHE A 127 -4.96 8.91 -12.20
C PHE A 127 -3.59 8.35 -12.62
N GLU A 128 -2.49 9.11 -12.50
CA GLU A 128 -1.13 8.63 -12.83
C GLU A 128 -0.28 8.24 -11.60
N ASN A 129 -0.82 8.37 -10.38
CA ASN A 129 -0.09 8.14 -9.13
C ASN A 129 -0.94 7.30 -8.17
N THR A 130 -0.30 6.49 -7.33
CA THR A 130 -1.00 5.58 -6.42
C THR A 130 -0.05 5.00 -5.36
N THR A 131 -0.36 5.18 -4.08
CA THR A 131 0.31 4.46 -2.99
C THR A 131 -0.63 3.41 -2.43
N ILE A 132 -0.30 2.13 -2.62
CA ILE A 132 -1.16 1.01 -2.26
C ILE A 132 -0.48 0.07 -1.29
N GLY A 133 -1.25 -0.54 -0.39
CA GLY A 133 -0.65 -1.52 0.50
C GLY A 133 -1.61 -2.23 1.44
N VAL A 134 -0.99 -2.96 2.36
CA VAL A 134 -1.67 -3.71 3.42
C VAL A 134 -1.09 -3.27 4.76
N VAL A 135 -1.95 -3.09 5.75
CA VAL A 135 -1.60 -3.10 7.17
C VAL A 135 -2.14 -4.39 7.77
N ALA A 136 -1.25 -5.18 8.36
CA ALA A 136 -1.53 -6.48 8.94
C ALA A 136 -1.20 -6.47 10.44
N THR A 137 -2.05 -7.06 11.27
CA THR A 137 -1.82 -7.18 12.70
C THR A 137 -2.28 -8.52 13.24
N ASN A 138 -1.74 -8.91 14.39
CA ASN A 138 -2.25 -10.03 15.17
C ASN A 138 -3.26 -9.63 16.26
N ALA A 139 -3.62 -8.35 16.36
CA ALA A 139 -4.69 -7.87 17.24
C ALA A 139 -6.04 -8.52 16.92
N LYS A 140 -6.88 -8.74 17.93
CA LYS A 140 -8.28 -9.15 17.80
C LYS A 140 -9.14 -7.96 17.40
N LEU A 141 -9.28 -7.74 16.09
CA LEU A 141 -10.10 -6.68 15.51
C LEU A 141 -11.29 -7.27 14.75
N THR A 142 -12.46 -6.69 14.97
CA THR A 142 -13.63 -6.87 14.09
C THR A 142 -13.42 -6.18 12.74
N LYS A 143 -14.28 -6.48 11.76
CA LYS A 143 -14.25 -5.82 10.44
C LYS A 143 -14.36 -4.29 10.57
N SER A 144 -15.16 -3.80 11.50
CA SER A 144 -15.34 -2.37 11.76
C SER A 144 -14.11 -1.75 12.45
N GLU A 145 -13.40 -2.49 13.31
CA GLU A 145 -12.16 -2.02 13.95
C GLU A 145 -10.94 -2.07 13.03
N CYS A 146 -10.96 -2.92 11.99
CA CYS A 146 -9.97 -2.86 10.92
C CYS A 146 -10.05 -1.55 10.11
N PHE A 147 -11.20 -0.88 10.08
CA PHE A 147 -11.38 0.39 9.36
C PHE A 147 -10.52 1.53 9.93
N PRO A 148 -10.56 1.88 11.22
CA PRO A 148 -9.68 2.90 11.77
C PRO A 148 -8.20 2.51 11.65
N ALA A 149 -7.85 1.23 11.86
CA ALA A 149 -6.47 0.76 11.70
C ALA A 149 -5.91 1.01 10.29
N ARG A 150 -6.68 0.70 9.23
CA ARG A 150 -6.27 1.01 7.86
C ARG A 150 -6.33 2.50 7.55
N GLN A 151 -7.24 3.25 8.17
CA GLN A 151 -7.38 4.70 7.98
C GLN A 151 -6.16 5.43 8.53
N SER A 152 -5.68 5.06 9.72
CA SER A 152 -4.46 5.63 10.32
C SER A 152 -3.21 5.38 9.48
N ALA A 153 -3.21 4.38 8.60
CA ALA A 153 -2.12 4.17 7.65
C ALA A 153 -1.98 5.34 6.65
N HIS A 154 -3.09 6.00 6.30
CA HIS A 154 -3.06 7.19 5.43
C HIS A 154 -2.39 8.39 6.12
N ASP A 155 -2.42 8.47 7.44
CA ASP A 155 -1.64 9.46 8.21
C ASP A 155 -0.14 9.14 8.15
N GLY A 156 0.20 7.84 8.11
CA GLY A 156 1.54 7.37 7.79
C GLY A 156 2.01 7.88 6.43
N TYR A 157 1.15 7.81 5.41
CA TYR A 157 1.47 8.37 4.09
C TYR A 157 1.69 9.87 4.16
N ALA A 158 0.82 10.64 4.82
CA ALA A 158 0.97 12.10 4.93
C ALA A 158 2.23 12.55 5.72
N ARG A 159 2.79 11.69 6.58
CA ARG A 159 4.07 11.93 7.27
C ARG A 159 5.29 11.53 6.45
N ALA A 160 5.15 10.54 5.58
CA ALA A 160 6.23 10.02 4.75
C ALA A 160 6.32 10.72 3.38
N LEU A 161 5.20 11.20 2.86
CA LEU A 161 5.03 11.74 1.52
C LEU A 161 4.51 13.18 1.57
N PHE A 162 5.04 14.04 0.71
CA PHE A 162 4.47 15.37 0.51
C PHE A 162 4.63 15.88 -0.94
N PRO A 163 3.55 16.40 -1.56
CA PRO A 163 2.17 16.28 -1.09
C PRO A 163 1.69 14.82 -1.17
N ALA A 164 0.95 14.37 -0.15
CA ALA A 164 0.23 13.09 -0.18
C ALA A 164 -1.25 13.31 -0.56
N HIS A 165 -1.95 12.25 -0.98
CA HIS A 165 -3.39 12.27 -1.29
C HIS A 165 -3.78 13.38 -2.29
N THR A 166 -2.95 13.62 -3.30
CA THR A 166 -3.30 14.59 -4.35
C THR A 166 -4.48 14.09 -5.17
N SER A 167 -5.13 14.96 -5.94
CA SER A 167 -6.19 14.54 -6.89
C SER A 167 -5.69 13.59 -7.99
N GLY A 168 -4.37 13.47 -8.16
CA GLY A 168 -3.73 12.52 -9.05
C GLY A 168 -3.38 11.18 -8.41
N ASP A 169 -3.53 11.04 -7.09
CA ASP A 169 -3.22 9.82 -6.34
C ASP A 169 -4.47 8.95 -6.14
N GLY A 170 -4.33 7.64 -6.37
CA GLY A 170 -5.34 6.61 -6.06
C GLY A 170 -5.06 5.85 -4.77
N ASP A 171 -4.63 6.54 -3.71
CA ASP A 171 -4.11 5.92 -2.48
C ASP A 171 -5.12 4.97 -1.82
N ALA A 172 -4.67 3.75 -1.46
CA ALA A 172 -5.54 2.74 -0.86
C ALA A 172 -4.78 1.79 0.07
N VAL A 173 -5.38 1.48 1.22
CA VAL A 173 -4.84 0.51 2.19
C VAL A 173 -5.90 -0.52 2.56
N VAL A 174 -5.50 -1.80 2.54
CA VAL A 174 -6.29 -2.91 3.07
C VAL A 174 -5.84 -3.22 4.50
N GLY A 175 -6.78 -3.34 5.43
CA GLY A 175 -6.53 -3.80 6.79
C GLY A 175 -6.73 -5.31 6.92
N PHE A 176 -5.82 -5.99 7.62
CA PHE A 176 -5.89 -7.41 7.92
C PHE A 176 -5.58 -7.67 9.40
N SER A 177 -6.37 -8.53 10.02
CA SER A 177 -6.17 -9.02 11.39
C SER A 177 -6.31 -10.54 11.42
N ASN A 178 -5.40 -11.23 12.11
CA ASN A 178 -5.50 -12.68 12.34
C ASN A 178 -6.10 -13.05 13.71
N GLY A 179 -6.42 -12.07 14.56
CA GLY A 179 -7.20 -12.27 15.78
C GLY A 179 -6.55 -13.04 16.93
N GLN A 180 -5.23 -12.95 17.11
CA GLN A 180 -4.50 -13.73 18.13
C GLN A 180 -4.44 -13.04 19.51
N VAL A 181 -4.18 -11.73 19.55
CA VAL A 181 -3.88 -10.99 20.80
C VAL A 181 -4.97 -9.97 21.11
N PRO A 182 -5.47 -9.85 22.35
CA PRO A 182 -6.37 -8.75 22.73
C PRO A 182 -5.70 -7.39 22.51
N ALA A 183 -6.42 -6.45 21.91
CA ALA A 183 -5.95 -5.08 21.76
C ALA A 183 -7.15 -4.12 21.93
N GLU A 184 -6.94 -3.02 22.65
CA GLU A 184 -7.95 -1.98 22.78
C GLU A 184 -7.65 -0.85 21.80
N MET A 185 -8.57 -0.56 20.88
CA MET A 185 -8.43 0.59 19.96
C MET A 185 -8.52 1.94 20.69
N SER A 186 -9.07 1.97 21.90
CA SER A 186 -9.31 3.19 22.70
C SER A 186 -8.07 3.78 23.38
N GLN A 187 -6.86 3.25 23.15
CA GLN A 187 -5.64 3.77 23.78
C GLN A 187 -4.96 4.95 23.04
N PHE A 188 -5.63 5.56 22.06
CA PHE A 188 -5.16 6.81 21.43
C PHE A 188 -5.50 8.10 22.21
N ASP A 189 -6.11 7.98 23.39
CA ASP A 189 -6.49 9.11 24.28
C ASP A 189 -5.43 9.45 25.36
N ARG A 190 -4.13 9.32 25.07
CA ARG A 190 -3.08 9.78 26.00
C ARG A 190 -1.98 10.57 25.32
#